data_AF-A0A7R9LM26-F1
#
_entry.id   AF-A0A7R9LM26-F1
#
_cell.length_a   1.000
_cell.length_b   1.000
_cell.length_c   1.000
_cell.angle_alpha   90.00
_cell.angle_beta   90.00
_cell.angle_gamma   90.00
#
_symmetry.space_group_name_H-M   'P 1'
#
loop_
_entity.id
_entity.type
_entity.pdbx_description
1 polymer ?
#
loop_
_entity_poly.entity_id
_entity_poly.type
_entity_poly.pdbx_seq_one_letter_code
_entity_poly.pdbx_strand_id
1 'polypeptide(L)'
;MKQEGVHFRYGSSDNTIQNSYIHHTGRGTTKDQGYGEGVYLGQAVSNWQGGKPDKSDRNKVLNNRIGPEVTAECIDIKEGSCCGEVRGNHFDGHGESGQNYAESHIDVKGDKYVIEGNTGTHPLKNGFEIHHQAKAGIGGCENTIKGNTCSGLPSGGKCAISFSTACKNYIDN
;
A
#
# COMPACT_ATOMS: atom_id res chain seq x y z
N MET A 1 -8.74 -16.47 -1.90
CA MET A 1 -8.17 -16.80 -0.58
C MET A 1 -7.47 -15.56 -0.08
N LYS A 2 -7.22 -15.46 1.22
CA LYS A 2 -6.41 -14.40 1.82
C LYS A 2 -4.97 -14.89 1.84
N GLN A 3 -4.07 -14.20 1.15
CA GLN A 3 -2.67 -14.61 0.98
C GLN A 3 -1.70 -13.50 1.40
N GLU A 4 -2.25 -12.41 1.95
CA GLU A 4 -1.52 -11.28 2.49
C GLU A 4 -0.79 -11.65 3.78
N GLY A 5 0.34 -11.00 4.05
CA GLY A 5 1.11 -11.24 5.26
C GLY A 5 0.38 -10.76 6.52
N VAL A 6 0.01 -9.48 6.54
CA VAL A 6 -0.68 -8.85 7.69
C VAL A 6 -1.86 -8.03 7.20
N HIS A 7 -3.01 -8.16 7.86
CA HIS A 7 -4.25 -7.50 7.46
C HIS A 7 -4.93 -6.83 8.66
N PHE A 8 -4.97 -5.50 8.66
CA PHE A 8 -5.78 -4.72 9.60
C PHE A 8 -7.14 -4.45 8.99
N ARG A 9 -8.20 -5.04 9.55
CA ARG A 9 -9.56 -5.00 8.99
C ARG A 9 -10.64 -4.95 10.05
N TYR A 10 -11.87 -4.74 9.62
CA TYR A 10 -13.05 -4.71 10.48
C TYR A 10 -12.94 -3.67 11.59
N GLY A 11 -12.42 -2.49 11.26
CA GLY A 11 -12.24 -1.39 12.20
C GLY A 11 -11.00 -1.51 13.09
N SER A 12 -10.08 -2.43 12.81
CA SER A 12 -8.82 -2.56 13.55
C SER A 12 -8.03 -1.26 13.44
N SER A 13 -7.96 -0.50 14.52
CA SER A 13 -7.38 0.85 14.56
C SER A 13 -6.30 0.97 15.62
N ASP A 14 -5.45 1.99 15.49
CA ASP A 14 -4.41 2.34 16.47
C ASP A 14 -3.37 1.22 16.71
N ASN A 15 -3.18 0.35 15.72
CA ASN A 15 -2.20 -0.72 15.78
C ASN A 15 -0.87 -0.29 15.19
N THR A 16 0.20 -1.00 15.54
CA THR A 16 1.53 -0.78 14.96
C THR A 16 2.16 -2.12 14.59
N ILE A 17 2.60 -2.23 13.34
CA ILE A 17 3.56 -3.25 12.91
C ILE A 17 4.90 -2.59 12.67
N GLN A 18 5.93 -3.06 13.37
CA GLN A 18 7.25 -2.44 13.29
C GLN A 18 8.40 -3.42 13.44
N ASN A 19 9.57 -3.02 12.93
CA ASN A 19 10.84 -3.76 13.03
C ASN A 19 10.71 -5.24 12.62
N SER A 20 9.83 -5.52 11.66
CA SER A 20 9.51 -6.88 11.20
C SER A 20 10.05 -7.11 9.80
N TYR A 21 10.18 -8.39 9.43
CA TYR A 21 10.54 -8.81 8.08
C TYR A 21 9.39 -9.61 7.46
N ILE A 22 8.78 -9.08 6.39
CA ILE A 22 7.65 -9.70 5.68
C ILE A 22 8.12 -10.06 4.27
N HIS A 23 7.98 -11.33 3.89
CA HIS A 23 8.44 -11.85 2.60
C HIS A 23 7.67 -13.12 2.24
N HIS A 24 7.69 -13.51 0.96
CA HIS A 24 7.12 -14.76 0.46
C HIS A 24 5.61 -14.89 0.73
N THR A 25 4.85 -13.84 0.42
CA THR A 25 3.37 -13.80 0.47
C THR A 25 2.77 -14.17 -0.90
N GLY A 26 1.47 -14.45 -0.98
CA GLY A 26 0.83 -14.77 -2.27
C GLY A 26 1.28 -16.06 -2.94
N ARG A 27 1.92 -16.97 -2.19
CA ARG A 27 2.41 -18.25 -2.74
C ARG A 27 1.24 -19.13 -3.14
N GLY A 28 1.23 -19.58 -4.38
CA GLY A 28 0.20 -20.50 -4.87
C GLY A 28 0.00 -20.37 -6.35
N THR A 29 -1.26 -20.32 -6.76
CA THR A 29 -1.64 -20.12 -8.16
C THR A 29 -1.37 -18.68 -8.59
N THR A 30 -1.34 -18.42 -9.90
CA THR A 30 -1.28 -17.04 -10.44
C THR A 30 -2.39 -16.15 -9.87
N LYS A 31 -3.56 -16.73 -9.55
CA LYS A 31 -4.65 -16.00 -8.91
C LYS A 31 -4.31 -15.59 -7.47
N ASP A 32 -3.61 -16.44 -6.72
CA ASP A 32 -3.21 -16.17 -5.33
C ASP A 32 -2.21 -15.02 -5.24
N GLN A 33 -1.37 -14.86 -6.27
CA GLN A 33 -0.36 -13.80 -6.32
C GLN A 33 -0.96 -12.40 -6.25
N GLY A 34 -2.15 -12.20 -6.82
CA GLY A 34 -2.88 -10.92 -6.77
C GLY A 34 -3.57 -10.63 -5.43
N TYR A 35 -3.38 -11.45 -4.40
CA TYR A 35 -3.84 -11.23 -3.03
C TYR A 35 -2.68 -11.39 -2.03
N GLY A 36 -1.45 -11.23 -2.51
CA GLY A 36 -0.22 -11.52 -1.80
C GLY A 36 0.44 -10.29 -1.21
N GLU A 37 -0.33 -9.32 -0.73
CA GLU A 37 0.20 -8.06 -0.20
C GLU A 37 1.05 -8.30 1.06
N GLY A 38 2.08 -7.49 1.29
CA GLY A 38 2.85 -7.58 2.51
C GLY A 38 2.02 -7.17 3.73
N VAL A 39 1.49 -5.93 3.68
CA VAL A 39 0.57 -5.37 4.67
C VAL A 39 -0.65 -4.79 3.97
N TYR A 40 -1.85 -5.15 4.44
CA TYR A 40 -3.12 -4.70 3.90
C TYR A 40 -3.88 -3.89 4.97
N LEU A 41 -4.14 -2.60 4.70
CA LEU A 41 -4.80 -1.68 5.64
C LEU A 41 -6.23 -1.38 5.20
N GLY A 42 -7.22 -1.80 5.99
CA GLY A 42 -8.64 -1.66 5.68
C GLY A 42 -9.15 -2.74 4.74
N GLN A 43 -10.24 -2.45 4.01
CA GLN A 43 -10.83 -3.37 3.04
C GLN A 43 -11.25 -2.64 1.78
N ALA A 44 -11.07 -3.30 0.63
CA ALA A 44 -11.64 -2.84 -0.62
C ALA A 44 -13.15 -2.66 -0.49
N VAL A 45 -13.72 -1.69 -1.21
CA VAL A 45 -15.15 -1.33 -1.19
C VAL A 45 -16.08 -2.51 -1.45
N SER A 46 -15.64 -3.51 -2.22
CA SER A 46 -16.40 -4.73 -2.47
C SER A 46 -16.59 -5.61 -1.23
N ASN A 47 -15.77 -5.42 -0.19
CA ASN A 47 -15.74 -6.24 1.03
C ASN A 47 -16.29 -5.50 2.27
N TRP A 48 -16.72 -4.25 2.09
CA TRP A 48 -17.32 -3.43 3.15
C TRP A 48 -18.56 -4.07 3.76
N GLN A 49 -18.56 -4.20 5.08
CA GLN A 49 -19.63 -4.84 5.82
C GLN A 49 -20.86 -3.93 5.88
N GLY A 50 -21.99 -4.42 5.38
CA GLY A 50 -23.22 -3.64 5.27
C GLY A 50 -23.08 -2.40 4.38
N GLY A 51 -22.15 -2.41 3.42
CA GLY A 51 -21.87 -1.29 2.52
C GLY A 51 -21.19 -0.09 3.21
N LYS A 52 -20.66 -0.28 4.42
CA LYS A 52 -20.01 0.80 5.18
C LYS A 52 -18.47 0.72 5.06
N PRO A 53 -17.79 1.87 4.89
CA PRO A 53 -16.34 1.93 4.88
C PRO A 53 -15.68 1.21 6.05
N ASP A 54 -14.61 0.46 5.78
CA ASP A 54 -13.80 -0.14 6.82
C ASP A 54 -12.90 0.91 7.49
N LYS A 55 -13.27 1.32 8.70
CA LYS A 55 -12.57 2.31 9.53
C LYS A 55 -11.38 1.71 10.29
N SER A 56 -10.48 1.05 9.56
CA SER A 56 -9.21 0.54 10.11
C SER A 56 -8.16 1.66 10.13
N ASP A 57 -8.37 2.62 11.02
CA ASP A 57 -7.71 3.93 11.00
C ASP A 57 -6.48 3.98 11.92
N ARG A 58 -5.59 4.95 11.69
CA ARG A 58 -4.44 5.27 12.57
C ARG A 58 -3.47 4.10 12.79
N ASN A 59 -3.49 3.12 11.88
CA ASN A 59 -2.52 2.04 11.89
C ASN A 59 -1.17 2.54 11.39
N LYS A 60 -0.09 1.96 11.95
CA LYS A 60 1.28 2.36 11.66
C LYS A 60 2.10 1.19 11.15
N VAL A 61 2.84 1.41 10.07
CA VAL A 61 3.79 0.45 9.48
C VAL A 61 5.17 1.10 9.52
N LEU A 62 6.00 0.72 10.51
CA LEU A 62 7.22 1.46 10.86
C LEU A 62 8.47 0.58 10.78
N ASN A 63 9.51 1.03 10.07
CA ASN A 63 10.85 0.42 10.10
C ASN A 63 10.87 -1.09 9.77
N ASN A 64 9.97 -1.56 8.91
CA ASN A 64 9.94 -2.94 8.46
C ASN A 64 10.80 -3.15 7.22
N ARG A 65 11.22 -4.39 6.99
CA ARG A 65 11.66 -4.85 5.68
C ARG A 65 10.52 -5.64 5.04
N ILE A 66 10.12 -5.27 3.83
CA ILE A 66 9.04 -5.94 3.10
C ILE A 66 9.54 -6.29 1.69
N GLY A 67 9.44 -7.56 1.33
CA GLY A 67 10.07 -8.10 0.13
C GLY A 67 11.51 -8.62 0.36
N PRO A 68 12.06 -9.43 -0.56
CA PRO A 68 11.47 -9.82 -1.84
C PRO A 68 10.38 -10.91 -1.67
N GLU A 69 9.82 -11.32 -2.80
CA GLU A 69 8.78 -12.34 -2.94
C GLU A 69 7.47 -11.95 -2.26
N VAL A 70 7.15 -10.66 -2.27
CA VAL A 70 5.79 -10.17 -2.00
C VAL A 70 5.14 -9.97 -3.36
N THR A 71 4.13 -10.78 -3.67
CA THR A 71 3.67 -10.92 -5.06
C THR A 71 2.66 -9.87 -5.50
N ALA A 72 2.07 -9.15 -4.54
CA ALA A 72 1.29 -7.94 -4.76
C ALA A 72 2.03 -6.72 -4.17
N GLU A 73 1.34 -5.62 -3.87
CA GLU A 73 1.97 -4.45 -3.26
C GLU A 73 2.61 -4.80 -1.90
N CYS A 74 3.76 -4.19 -1.59
CA CYS A 74 4.36 -4.33 -0.26
C CYS A 74 3.41 -3.82 0.82
N ILE A 75 2.72 -2.70 0.55
CA ILE A 75 1.65 -2.18 1.40
C ILE A 75 0.49 -1.70 0.54
N ASP A 76 -0.71 -2.22 0.78
CA ASP A 76 -1.93 -1.78 0.12
C ASP A 76 -2.86 -1.10 1.14
N ILE A 77 -3.05 0.20 0.96
CA ILE A 77 -3.86 1.02 1.86
C ILE A 77 -5.21 1.25 1.21
N LYS A 78 -6.26 0.61 1.72
CA LYS A 78 -7.58 0.67 1.09
C LYS A 78 -8.38 1.91 1.47
N GLU A 79 -9.23 2.28 0.53
CA GLU A 79 -10.27 3.28 0.68
C GLU A 79 -11.11 3.07 1.95
N GLY A 80 -11.54 4.16 2.56
CA GLY A 80 -12.31 4.14 3.80
C GLY A 80 -11.47 4.15 5.07
N SER A 81 -10.21 3.68 5.02
CA SER A 81 -9.22 3.82 6.09
C SER A 81 -8.54 5.19 6.04
N CYS A 82 -8.05 5.67 7.18
CA CYS A 82 -7.39 6.98 7.24
C CYS A 82 -6.37 7.18 8.35
N CYS A 83 -5.63 8.29 8.24
CA CYS A 83 -4.83 8.88 9.32
C CYS A 83 -3.72 7.97 9.86
N GLY A 84 -3.24 7.03 9.05
CA GLY A 84 -2.14 6.14 9.40
C GLY A 84 -0.76 6.67 8.98
N GLU A 85 0.27 5.93 9.36
CA GLU A 85 1.66 6.30 9.10
C GLU A 85 2.41 5.12 8.49
N VAL A 86 3.16 5.36 7.42
CA VAL A 86 4.10 4.40 6.83
C VAL A 86 5.46 5.06 6.79
N ARG A 87 6.37 4.68 7.70
CA ARG A 87 7.66 5.36 7.85
C ARG A 87 8.85 4.43 8.00
N GLY A 88 9.97 4.83 7.39
CA GLY A 88 11.27 4.18 7.60
C GLY A 88 11.37 2.74 7.08
N ASN A 89 10.40 2.28 6.28
CA ASN A 89 10.40 0.91 5.77
C ASN A 89 11.36 0.77 4.58
N HIS A 90 11.83 -0.45 4.37
CA HIS A 90 12.62 -0.86 3.21
C HIS A 90 11.85 -1.86 2.36
N PHE A 91 11.60 -1.50 1.09
CA PHE A 91 10.87 -2.30 0.12
C PHE A 91 11.79 -2.88 -0.94
N ASP A 92 11.60 -4.16 -1.25
CA ASP A 92 12.27 -4.87 -2.33
C ASP A 92 11.21 -5.49 -3.25
N GLY A 93 11.02 -4.88 -4.43
CA GLY A 93 9.96 -5.24 -5.38
C GLY A 93 10.23 -6.51 -6.18
N HIS A 94 11.37 -7.19 -5.99
CA HIS A 94 11.58 -8.49 -6.62
C HIS A 94 10.50 -9.48 -6.17
N GLY A 95 9.85 -10.12 -7.14
CA GLY A 95 8.75 -11.07 -6.90
C GLY A 95 7.36 -10.48 -7.04
N GLU A 96 7.21 -9.15 -7.17
CA GLU A 96 5.94 -8.52 -7.56
C GLU A 96 5.46 -9.10 -8.90
N SER A 97 4.20 -9.51 -8.96
CA SER A 97 3.65 -10.29 -10.09
C SER A 97 2.90 -9.44 -11.13
N GLY A 98 2.52 -8.21 -10.81
CA GLY A 98 1.63 -7.37 -11.62
C GLY A 98 0.16 -7.83 -11.62
N GLN A 99 -0.18 -8.93 -10.93
CA GLN A 99 -1.57 -9.38 -10.84
C GLN A 99 -2.42 -8.39 -10.06
N ASN A 100 -3.68 -8.22 -10.47
CA ASN A 100 -4.61 -7.25 -9.89
C ASN A 100 -4.08 -5.81 -9.83
N TYR A 101 -3.24 -5.42 -10.78
CA TYR A 101 -2.63 -4.09 -10.87
C TYR A 101 -1.58 -3.78 -9.78
N ALA A 102 -1.06 -4.82 -9.12
CA ALA A 102 0.03 -4.69 -8.17
C ALA A 102 1.36 -4.38 -8.86
N GLU A 103 1.56 -3.09 -9.15
CA GLU A 103 2.68 -2.58 -9.91
C GLU A 103 3.53 -1.55 -9.12
N SER A 104 3.25 -1.35 -7.83
CA SER A 104 3.98 -0.41 -6.97
C SER A 104 4.29 -0.96 -5.59
N HIS A 105 5.28 -0.36 -4.90
CA HIS A 105 5.58 -0.78 -3.51
C HIS A 105 4.43 -0.44 -2.58
N ILE A 106 3.82 0.74 -2.75
CA ILE A 106 2.63 1.14 -1.98
C ILE A 106 1.58 1.71 -2.90
N ASP A 107 0.36 1.20 -2.80
CA ASP A 107 -0.83 1.81 -3.37
C ASP A 107 -1.73 2.43 -2.28
N VAL A 108 -1.81 3.75 -2.26
CA VAL A 108 -2.57 4.53 -1.27
C VAL A 108 -3.94 4.91 -1.82
N LYS A 109 -4.97 4.20 -1.37
CA LYS A 109 -6.39 4.54 -1.60
C LYS A 109 -7.08 5.10 -0.35
N GLY A 110 -6.45 5.03 0.81
CA GLY A 110 -6.91 5.68 2.04
C GLY A 110 -6.71 7.21 2.04
N ASP A 111 -7.10 7.85 3.14
CA ASP A 111 -7.00 9.31 3.32
C ASP A 111 -6.05 9.72 4.45
N LYS A 112 -5.42 10.89 4.34
CA LYS A 112 -4.61 11.50 5.41
C LYS A 112 -3.47 10.63 5.92
N TYR A 113 -2.95 9.74 5.08
CA TYR A 113 -1.76 8.96 5.42
C TYR A 113 -0.50 9.79 5.25
N VAL A 114 0.47 9.53 6.12
CA VAL A 114 1.84 10.04 5.98
C VAL A 114 2.76 8.91 5.56
N ILE A 115 3.28 8.98 4.35
CA ILE A 115 4.24 8.03 3.76
C ILE A 115 5.59 8.73 3.69
N GLU A 116 6.48 8.43 4.64
CA GLU A 116 7.68 9.25 4.85
C GLU A 116 8.96 8.47 5.14
N GLY A 117 10.06 8.87 4.51
CA GLY A 117 11.39 8.34 4.83
C GLY A 117 11.56 6.87 4.49
N ASN A 118 10.75 6.31 3.59
CA ASN A 118 10.87 4.92 3.16
C ASN A 118 11.87 4.80 2.01
N THR A 119 12.49 3.63 1.87
CA THR A 119 13.36 3.28 0.74
C THR A 119 12.71 2.14 -0.04
N GLY A 120 12.56 2.29 -1.36
CA GLY A 120 12.09 1.24 -2.25
C GLY A 120 13.11 0.91 -3.33
N THR A 121 13.20 -0.37 -3.70
CA THR A 121 14.08 -0.82 -4.78
C THR A 121 13.36 -1.76 -5.72
N HIS A 122 13.61 -1.61 -7.02
CA HIS A 122 13.10 -2.49 -8.08
C HIS A 122 11.56 -2.65 -8.11
N PRO A 123 10.77 -1.57 -8.01
CA PRO A 123 9.33 -1.69 -8.19
C PRO A 123 9.00 -2.15 -9.62
N LEU A 124 7.89 -2.86 -9.80
CA LEU A 124 7.45 -3.26 -11.14
C LEU A 124 7.14 -2.05 -12.05
N LYS A 125 6.70 -0.93 -11.49
CA LYS A 125 6.42 0.31 -12.23
C LYS A 125 6.75 1.59 -11.44
N ASN A 126 6.14 1.78 -10.28
CA ASN A 126 6.28 3.01 -9.47
C ASN A 126 6.61 2.67 -8.02
N GLY A 127 7.23 3.60 -7.28
CA GLY A 127 7.47 3.40 -5.86
C GLY A 127 6.18 3.52 -5.04
N PHE A 128 5.62 4.74 -4.99
CA PHE A 128 4.48 5.10 -4.17
C PHE A 128 3.37 5.72 -5.03
N GLU A 129 2.22 5.08 -5.08
CA GLU A 129 1.06 5.54 -5.85
C GLU A 129 -0.05 6.02 -4.93
N ILE A 130 -0.80 7.03 -5.36
CA ILE A 130 -2.06 7.42 -4.74
C ILE A 130 -3.17 7.27 -5.76
N HIS A 131 -4.20 6.50 -5.42
CA HIS A 131 -5.39 6.29 -6.24
C HIS A 131 -6.65 6.75 -5.51
N HIS A 132 -7.60 7.27 -6.28
CA HIS A 132 -8.97 7.46 -5.81
C HIS A 132 -9.83 6.32 -6.35
N GLN A 133 -10.42 5.52 -5.47
CA GLN A 133 -11.25 4.40 -5.92
C GLN A 133 -12.67 4.86 -6.24
N ALA A 134 -12.94 5.14 -7.52
CA ALA A 134 -14.21 5.74 -7.97
C ALA A 134 -15.47 4.99 -7.50
N LYS A 135 -15.43 3.65 -7.43
CA LYS A 135 -16.54 2.82 -6.92
C LYS A 135 -16.87 3.11 -5.44
N ALA A 136 -15.88 3.53 -4.67
CA ALA A 136 -16.04 3.90 -3.27
C ALA A 136 -16.55 5.33 -3.09
N GLY A 137 -16.24 6.22 -4.06
CA GLY A 137 -16.58 7.65 -3.99
C GLY A 137 -15.82 8.43 -2.89
N ILE A 138 -14.90 7.77 -2.20
CA ILE A 138 -14.05 8.31 -1.11
C ILE A 138 -12.64 7.74 -1.24
N GLY A 139 -11.68 8.30 -0.49
CA GLY A 139 -10.30 7.82 -0.47
C GLY A 139 -9.37 8.60 -1.40
N GLY A 140 -8.06 8.43 -1.20
CA GLY A 140 -7.02 9.02 -2.03
C GLY A 140 -6.81 10.52 -1.81
N CYS A 141 -7.18 11.04 -0.64
CA CYS A 141 -7.16 12.47 -0.31
C CYS A 141 -6.26 12.84 0.87
N GLU A 142 -5.69 14.04 0.79
CA GLU A 142 -4.91 14.67 1.87
C GLU A 142 -3.71 13.81 2.34
N ASN A 143 -3.24 12.91 1.49
CA ASN A 143 -2.07 12.10 1.76
C ASN A 143 -0.80 12.93 1.55
N THR A 144 0.21 12.63 2.37
CA THR A 144 1.54 13.24 2.31
C THR A 144 2.56 12.16 1.99
N ILE A 145 3.24 12.28 0.86
CA ILE A 145 4.41 11.46 0.50
C ILE A 145 5.63 12.37 0.55
N LYS A 146 6.58 12.10 1.44
CA LYS A 146 7.78 12.94 1.58
C LYS A 146 9.06 12.21 1.93
N GLY A 147 10.18 12.65 1.35
CA GLY A 147 11.53 12.17 1.69
C GLY A 147 11.71 10.67 1.47
N ASN A 148 10.97 10.06 0.54
CA ASN A 148 11.14 8.66 0.19
C ASN A 148 12.13 8.51 -0.96
N THR A 149 12.95 7.47 -0.93
CA THR A 149 13.96 7.20 -1.96
C THR A 149 13.58 5.95 -2.75
N CYS A 150 13.75 6.00 -4.07
CA CYS A 150 13.55 4.85 -4.94
C CYS A 150 14.77 4.60 -5.82
N SER A 151 15.14 3.34 -6.02
CA SER A 151 16.16 2.91 -6.96
C SER A 151 15.67 1.73 -7.80
N GLY A 152 16.32 1.48 -8.95
CA GLY A 152 15.91 0.38 -9.83
C GLY A 152 14.53 0.58 -10.50
N LEU A 153 14.06 1.82 -10.61
CA LEU A 153 12.83 2.13 -11.34
C LEU A 153 12.93 1.72 -12.82
N PRO A 154 11.89 1.12 -13.41
CA PRO A 154 11.85 0.84 -14.83
C PRO A 154 11.75 2.14 -15.65
N SER A 155 11.93 2.04 -16.97
CA SER A 155 11.79 3.19 -17.86
C SER A 155 10.42 3.85 -17.72
N GLY A 156 10.40 5.15 -17.42
CA GLY A 156 9.18 5.93 -17.21
C GLY A 156 8.58 5.84 -15.79
N GLY A 157 9.09 4.95 -14.94
CA GLY A 157 8.67 4.82 -13.54
C GLY A 157 8.94 6.08 -12.72
N LYS A 158 8.10 6.31 -11.72
CA LYS A 158 8.19 7.43 -10.78
C LYS A 158 8.36 6.93 -9.36
N CYS A 159 9.19 7.61 -8.58
CA CYS A 159 9.33 7.27 -7.17
C CYS A 159 8.02 7.52 -6.43
N ALA A 160 7.36 8.65 -6.68
CA ALA A 160 5.99 8.88 -6.22
C ALA A 160 5.15 9.56 -7.30
N ILE A 161 3.87 9.21 -7.34
CA ILE A 161 2.89 9.77 -8.27
C ILE A 161 1.49 9.71 -7.66
N SER A 162 0.70 10.77 -7.86
CA SER A 162 -0.73 10.78 -7.54
C SER A 162 -1.53 10.66 -8.82
N PHE A 163 -2.33 9.60 -8.94
CA PHE A 163 -3.35 9.44 -9.97
C PHE A 163 -4.73 9.94 -9.49
N SER A 164 -4.90 10.17 -8.18
CA SER A 164 -6.09 10.81 -7.62
C SER A 164 -6.22 12.25 -8.13
N THR A 165 -7.33 12.54 -8.80
CA THR A 165 -7.76 13.89 -9.20
C THR A 165 -8.94 14.41 -8.39
N ALA A 166 -9.48 13.59 -7.47
CA ALA A 166 -10.65 13.92 -6.66
C ALA A 166 -10.38 15.02 -5.63
N CYS A 167 -9.13 15.20 -5.24
CA CYS A 167 -8.71 16.02 -4.10
C CYS A 167 -7.20 16.24 -4.13
N LYS A 168 -6.70 17.09 -3.22
CA LYS A 168 -5.28 17.42 -3.14
C LYS A 168 -4.51 16.37 -2.34
N ASN A 169 -3.31 16.06 -2.81
CA ASN A 169 -2.27 15.32 -2.09
C ASN A 169 -0.97 16.12 -2.15
N TYR A 170 -0.06 15.89 -1.20
CA TYR A 170 1.25 16.50 -1.17
C TYR A 170 2.32 15.45 -1.46
N ILE A 171 3.19 15.74 -2.44
CA ILE A 171 4.32 14.88 -2.82
C ILE A 171 5.57 15.75 -2.87
N ASP A 172 6.59 15.37 -2.09
CA ASP A 172 7.91 16.02 -2.02
C ASP A 172 9.00 14.97 -1.79
N ASN A 173 9.54 14.41 -2.88
CA ASN A 173 10.58 13.38 -2.86
C ASN A 173 11.84 13.86 -3.58
#